data_AF-A0AA51M3U4-F1
#
_entry.id   AF-A0AA51M3U4-F1
#
_cell.length_a   1.000
_cell.length_b   1.000
_cell.length_c   1.000
_cell.angle_alpha   90.00
_cell.angle_beta   90.00
_cell.angle_gamma   90.00
#
_symmetry.space_group_name_H-M   'P 1'
#
loop_
_entity.id
_entity.type
_entity.pdbx_description
1 polymer ?
#
loop_
_entity_poly.entity_id
_entity_poly.type
_entity_poly.pdbx_seq_one_letter_code
_entity_poly.pdbx_strand_id
1 'polypeptide(L)'
;MLYETQFLVALSLSWLIEIPVLLIFVRISGKDRLPWGKIVGTGFIATALTLPYLWFVLPPYLDMGYYPLSGEIIVIALEAVVYMFVLKMRPLPAAAVSLLANAASFAAGLVLFR
;
A
#
# COMPACT_ATOMS: atom_id res chain seq x y z
N MET A 1 -12.45 19.97 4.49
CA MET A 1 -11.41 19.99 3.44
C MET A 1 -12.02 19.47 2.15
N LEU A 2 -11.50 19.85 0.97
CA LEU A 2 -11.91 19.21 -0.28
C LEU A 2 -11.52 17.73 -0.24
N TYR A 3 -12.27 16.88 -0.94
CA TYR A 3 -12.06 15.43 -0.97
C TYR A 3 -10.63 15.09 -1.43
N GLU A 4 -10.13 15.83 -2.42
CA GLU A 4 -8.79 15.69 -2.98
C GLU A 4 -7.71 16.05 -1.95
N THR A 5 -7.96 17.04 -1.08
CA THR A 5 -7.04 17.38 0.00
C THR A 5 -6.97 16.27 1.03
N GLN A 6 -8.12 15.69 1.41
CA GLN A 6 -8.15 14.53 2.33
C GLN A 6 -7.42 13.33 1.72
N PHE A 7 -7.63 13.08 0.43
CA PHE A 7 -6.91 12.04 -0.31
C PHE A 7 -5.39 12.26 -0.28
N LEU A 8 -4.90 13.49 -0.54
CA LEU A 8 -3.46 13.77 -0.51
C LEU A 8 -2.85 13.58 0.88
N VAL A 9 -3.59 13.93 1.94
CA VAL A 9 -3.15 13.68 3.33
C VAL A 9 -3.13 12.17 3.59
N ALA A 10 -4.15 11.42 3.17
CA ALA A 10 -4.21 9.98 3.32
C ALA A 10 -3.09 9.27 2.55
N LEU A 11 -2.82 9.67 1.30
CA LEU A 11 -1.70 9.16 0.49
C LEU A 11 -0.36 9.39 1.17
N SER A 12 -0.16 10.60 1.72
CA SER A 12 1.06 10.94 2.46
C SER A 12 1.21 10.09 3.72
N LEU A 13 0.12 9.88 4.46
CA LEU A 13 0.08 9.02 5.64
C LEU A 13 0.40 7.56 5.28
N SER A 14 -0.16 7.04 4.20
CA SER A 14 0.13 5.71 3.68
C SER A 14 1.61 5.54 3.37
N TRP A 15 2.24 6.46 2.64
CA TRP A 15 3.70 6.39 2.42
C TRP A 15 4.50 6.40 3.71
N LEU A 16 4.12 7.24 4.68
CA LEU A 16 4.81 7.35 5.97
C LEU A 16 4.76 6.05 6.79
N ILE A 17 3.74 5.21 6.58
CA ILE A 17 3.55 3.97 7.33
C ILE A 17 4.04 2.76 6.54
N GLU A 18 3.65 2.66 5.27
CA GLU A 18 3.88 1.49 4.42
C GLU A 18 5.36 1.35 4.06
N ILE A 19 6.07 2.46 3.79
CA ILE A 19 7.49 2.42 3.44
C ILE A 19 8.33 1.85 4.61
N PRO A 20 8.19 2.31 5.87
CA PRO A 20 8.86 1.69 7.00
C PRO A 20 8.51 0.21 7.19
N VAL A 21 7.23 -0.18 7.04
CA VAL A 21 6.80 -1.58 7.16
C VAL A 21 7.49 -2.45 6.10
N LEU A 22 7.46 -2.02 4.85
CA LEU A 22 8.14 -2.68 3.74
C LEU A 22 9.65 -2.79 3.99
N LEU A 23 10.27 -1.73 4.50
CA LEU A 23 11.70 -1.67 4.79
C LEU A 23 12.10 -2.67 5.86
N ILE A 24 11.40 -2.68 6.99
CA ILE A 24 11.63 -3.62 8.10
C ILE A 24 11.48 -5.05 7.59
N PHE A 25 10.42 -5.35 6.84
CA PHE A 25 10.16 -6.72 6.40
C PHE A 25 11.15 -7.22 5.35
N VAL A 26 11.58 -6.37 4.41
CA VAL A 26 12.60 -6.72 3.43
C VAL A 26 13.94 -7.05 4.11
N ARG A 27 14.28 -6.30 5.18
CA ARG A 27 15.49 -6.54 5.99
C ARG A 27 15.41 -7.88 6.73
N ILE A 28 14.31 -8.13 7.43
CA ILE A 28 14.08 -9.40 8.15
C ILE A 28 14.07 -10.61 7.19
N SER A 29 13.65 -10.41 5.94
CA SER A 29 13.66 -11.46 4.91
C SER A 29 15.06 -11.82 4.38
N GLY A 30 16.14 -11.28 4.95
CA GLY A 30 17.52 -11.59 4.58
C GLY A 30 17.99 -10.91 3.27
N LYS A 31 17.31 -9.85 2.83
CA LYS A 31 17.66 -9.10 1.61
C LYS A 31 18.45 -7.83 1.92
N ASP A 32 19.42 -7.92 2.84
CA ASP A 32 20.19 -6.76 3.31
C ASP A 32 20.99 -6.05 2.23
N ARG A 33 21.32 -6.76 1.14
CA ARG A 33 22.04 -6.22 -0.01
C ARG A 33 21.19 -5.31 -0.90
N LEU A 34 19.87 -5.25 -0.71
CA LEU A 34 19.03 -4.33 -1.49
C LEU A 34 19.29 -2.88 -1.07
N PRO A 35 19.54 -1.98 -2.03
CA PRO A 35 19.74 -0.57 -1.72
C PRO A 35 18.45 0.03 -1.17
N TRP A 36 18.57 0.87 -0.14
CA TRP A 36 17.43 1.53 0.52
C TRP A 36 16.55 2.28 -0.48
N GLY A 37 17.16 3.02 -1.41
CA GLY A 37 16.43 3.77 -2.43
C GLY A 37 15.53 2.89 -3.32
N LYS A 38 15.90 1.63 -3.55
CA LYS A 38 15.04 0.71 -4.31
C LYS A 38 13.82 0.29 -3.49
N ILE A 39 13.98 0.04 -2.19
CA ILE A 39 12.86 -0.36 -1.32
C ILE A 39 11.89 0.82 -1.14
N VAL A 40 12.42 2.00 -0.81
CA VAL A 40 11.66 3.24 -0.65
C VAL A 40 10.95 3.61 -1.94
N GLY A 41 11.66 3.59 -3.08
CA GLY A 41 11.08 3.88 -4.38
C GLY A 41 9.99 2.87 -4.77
N THR A 42 10.16 1.59 -4.40
CA THR A 42 9.11 0.58 -4.66
C THR A 42 7.86 0.85 -3.85
N GLY A 43 7.98 1.11 -2.54
CA GLY A 43 6.83 1.45 -1.70
C GLY A 43 6.13 2.71 -2.20
N PHE A 44 6.90 3.76 -2.48
CA PHE A 44 6.36 5.00 -3.04
C PHE A 44 5.55 4.78 -4.32
N ILE A 45 6.14 4.08 -5.30
CA ILE A 45 5.50 3.81 -6.59
C ILE A 45 4.30 2.88 -6.43
N ALA A 46 4.41 1.82 -5.62
CA ALA A 46 3.32 0.87 -5.41
C ALA A 46 2.07 1.59 -4.88
N THR A 47 2.21 2.30 -3.77
CA THR A 47 1.13 3.08 -3.14
C THR A 47 0.60 4.19 -4.07
N ALA A 48 1.48 4.87 -4.83
CA ALA A 48 1.10 5.91 -5.80
C ALA A 48 0.30 5.37 -6.98
N LEU A 49 0.52 4.11 -7.35
CA LEU A 49 -0.17 3.44 -8.46
C LEU A 49 -1.47 2.77 -8.01
N THR A 50 -1.64 2.49 -6.73
CA THR A 50 -2.79 1.71 -6.24
C THR A 50 -3.87 2.63 -5.64
N LEU A 51 -3.50 3.57 -4.77
CA LEU A 51 -4.46 4.39 -4.03
C LEU A 51 -5.29 5.34 -4.92
N PRO A 52 -4.74 6.10 -5.88
CA PRO A 52 -5.59 6.95 -6.73
C PRO A 52 -6.61 6.15 -7.53
N TYR A 53 -6.23 4.95 -7.98
CA TYR A 53 -7.15 4.07 -8.71
C TYR A 53 -8.23 3.50 -7.80
N LEU A 54 -7.87 3.12 -6.57
CA LEU A 54 -8.85 2.72 -5.56
C LEU A 54 -9.89 3.83 -5.38
N TRP A 55 -9.46 5.04 -5.04
CA TRP A 55 -10.36 6.09 -4.55
C TRP A 55 -11.07 6.90 -5.64
N PHE A 56 -10.48 7.08 -6.83
CA PHE A 56 -11.06 7.88 -7.90
C PHE A 56 -11.56 7.09 -9.10
N VAL A 57 -11.00 5.91 -9.37
CA VAL A 57 -11.28 5.15 -10.59
C VAL A 57 -12.22 3.98 -10.34
N LEU A 58 -12.00 3.21 -9.28
CA LEU A 58 -12.77 1.99 -8.97
C LEU A 58 -14.21 2.18 -8.44
N PRO A 59 -14.62 3.29 -7.77
CA PRO A 59 -15.96 3.39 -7.17
C PRO A 59 -17.13 3.14 -8.14
N PRO A 60 -17.11 3.60 -9.41
CA PRO A 60 -18.19 3.32 -10.37
C PRO A 60 -18.29 1.85 -10.82
N TYR A 61 -17.24 1.04 -10.61
CA TYR A 61 -17.16 -0.33 -11.13
C TYR A 61 -17.39 -1.40 -10.06
N LEU A 62 -17.42 -1.03 -8.78
CA LEU A 62 -17.57 -1.93 -7.66
C LEU A 62 -18.91 -1.70 -6.97
N ASP A 63 -19.51 -2.77 -6.45
CA ASP A 63 -20.70 -2.67 -5.62
C ASP A 63 -20.39 -1.84 -4.36
N MET A 64 -21.12 -0.73 -4.19
CA MET A 64 -20.95 0.22 -3.08
C MET A 64 -21.04 -0.45 -1.70
N GLY A 65 -21.81 -1.54 -1.56
CA GLY A 65 -21.96 -2.24 -0.29
C GLY A 65 -20.70 -2.96 0.19
N TYR A 66 -19.85 -3.40 -0.75
CA TYR A 66 -18.61 -4.14 -0.47
C TYR A 66 -17.35 -3.39 -0.90
N TYR A 67 -17.50 -2.18 -1.44
CA TYR A 67 -16.42 -1.39 -2.03
C TYR A 67 -15.16 -1.26 -1.15
N PRO A 68 -15.25 -0.96 0.16
CA PRO A 68 -14.04 -0.87 0.99
C PRO A 68 -13.29 -2.19 1.04
N LEU A 69 -14.00 -3.32 1.16
CA LEU A 69 -13.36 -4.63 1.27
C LEU A 69 -12.79 -5.09 -0.08
N SER A 70 -13.58 -4.99 -1.16
CA SER A 70 -13.16 -5.44 -2.49
C SER A 70 -12.02 -4.59 -3.05
N GLY A 71 -12.07 -3.28 -2.81
CA GLY A 71 -11.02 -2.35 -3.20
C GLY A 71 -9.69 -2.61 -2.49
N GLU A 72 -9.70 -2.80 -1.17
CA GLU A 72 -8.50 -3.12 -0.40
C GLU A 72 -7.86 -4.45 -0.83
N ILE A 73 -8.68 -5.47 -1.12
CA ILE A 73 -8.17 -6.75 -1.64
C ILE A 73 -7.43 -6.55 -2.97
N ILE A 74 -7.95 -5.71 -3.86
CA ILE A 74 -7.31 -5.40 -5.15
C ILE A 74 -5.99 -4.67 -4.93
N VAL A 75 -5.96 -3.66 -4.04
CA VAL A 75 -4.74 -2.92 -3.71
C VAL A 75 -3.67 -3.87 -3.15
N ILE A 76 -4.03 -4.70 -2.17
CA ILE A 76 -3.10 -5.66 -1.56
C ILE A 76 -2.53 -6.63 -2.60
N ALA A 77 -3.37 -7.12 -3.51
CA ALA A 77 -2.93 -8.02 -4.57
C ALA A 77 -1.97 -7.33 -5.56
N LEU A 78 -2.28 -6.11 -5.98
CA LEU A 78 -1.46 -5.35 -6.94
C LEU A 78 -0.10 -4.97 -6.33
N GLU A 79 -0.08 -4.52 -5.09
CA GLU A 79 1.18 -4.20 -4.41
C GLU A 79 2.04 -5.44 -4.18
N ALA A 80 1.43 -6.56 -3.78
CA ALA A 80 2.15 -7.83 -3.65
C ALA A 80 2.81 -8.22 -4.99
N VAL A 81 2.11 -8.05 -6.10
CA VAL A 81 2.66 -8.25 -7.46
C VAL A 81 3.84 -7.32 -7.70
N VAL A 82 3.74 -6.02 -7.39
CA VAL A 82 4.85 -5.06 -7.52
C VAL A 82 6.06 -5.51 -6.68
N TYR A 83 5.86 -5.91 -5.42
CA TYR A 83 6.92 -6.38 -4.54
C TYR A 83 7.57 -7.68 -5.04
N MET A 84 6.78 -8.58 -5.62
CA MET A 84 7.28 -9.81 -6.25
C MET A 84 8.19 -9.49 -7.44
N PHE A 85 7.80 -8.58 -8.34
CA PHE A 85 8.59 -8.29 -9.54
C PHE A 85 9.78 -7.37 -9.27
N VAL A 86 9.58 -6.29 -8.51
CA VAL A 86 10.61 -5.25 -8.31
C VAL A 86 11.61 -5.67 -7.22
N LEU A 87 11.11 -6.16 -6.09
CA LEU A 87 11.94 -6.58 -4.94
C LEU A 87 12.29 -8.06 -4.99
N LYS A 88 11.77 -8.82 -5.96
CA LYS A 88 12.00 -10.27 -6.13
C LYS A 88 11.51 -11.09 -4.92
N MET A 89 10.50 -10.61 -4.20
CA MET A 89 9.97 -11.31 -3.01
C MET A 89 9.23 -12.59 -3.41
N ARG A 90 9.26 -13.60 -2.53
CA ARG A 90 8.41 -14.78 -2.72
C ARG A 90 6.93 -14.37 -2.56
N PRO A 91 5.98 -15.05 -3.22
CA PRO A 91 4.58 -14.63 -3.24
C PRO A 91 3.97 -14.45 -1.84
N LEU A 92 4.17 -15.43 -0.95
CA LEU A 92 3.59 -15.41 0.39
C LEU A 92 4.15 -14.24 1.26
N PRO A 93 5.48 -14.03 1.36
CA PRO A 93 6.04 -12.83 1.98
C PRO A 93 5.57 -11.51 1.37
N ALA A 94 5.42 -11.43 0.04
CA ALA A 94 4.98 -10.21 -0.63
C ALA A 94 3.54 -9.85 -0.27
N ALA A 95 2.64 -10.84 -0.30
CA ALA A 95 1.25 -10.68 0.12
C ALA A 95 1.12 -10.31 1.60
N ALA A 96 1.90 -10.97 2.47
CA ALA A 96 1.90 -10.68 3.90
C ALA A 96 2.36 -9.25 4.19
N VAL A 97 3.39 -8.75 3.52
CA VAL A 97 3.84 -7.37 3.67
C VAL A 97 2.79 -6.38 3.21
N SER A 98 2.23 -6.59 2.02
CA SER A 98 1.22 -5.66 1.50
C SER A 98 -0.01 -5.61 2.40
N LEU A 99 -0.48 -6.77 2.89
CA LEU A 99 -1.58 -6.84 3.85
C LEU A 99 -1.25 -6.07 5.14
N LEU A 100 -0.07 -6.31 5.74
CA LEU A 100 0.32 -5.64 6.98
C LEU A 100 0.49 -4.12 6.80
N ALA A 101 1.06 -3.71 5.66
CA ALA A 101 1.28 -2.31 5.33
C ALA A 101 -0.06 -1.57 5.16
N ASN A 102 -0.96 -2.11 4.33
CA ASN A 102 -2.28 -1.53 4.10
C ASN A 102 -3.15 -1.56 5.37
N ALA A 103 -3.12 -2.65 6.14
CA ALA A 103 -3.85 -2.71 7.41
C ALA A 103 -3.35 -1.66 8.41
N ALA A 104 -2.03 -1.45 8.48
CA ALA A 104 -1.44 -0.44 9.35
C ALA A 104 -1.79 0.99 8.89
N SER A 105 -1.71 1.28 7.59
CA SER A 105 -2.05 2.61 7.05
C SER A 105 -3.54 2.90 7.16
N PHE A 106 -4.40 1.92 6.87
CA PHE A 106 -5.84 2.01 7.08
C PHE A 106 -6.19 2.28 8.54
N ALA A 107 -5.62 1.52 9.49
CA ALA A 107 -5.84 1.72 10.91
C ALA A 107 -5.42 3.12 11.38
N ALA A 108 -4.29 3.64 10.89
CA ALA A 108 -3.87 5.01 11.18
C ALA A 108 -4.83 6.04 10.57
N GLY A 109 -5.33 5.80 9.35
CA GLY A 109 -6.35 6.61 8.71
C GLY A 109 -7.63 6.70 9.56
N LEU A 110 -8.10 5.58 10.13
CA LEU A 110 -9.26 5.57 11.03
C LEU A 110 -9.05 6.40 12.30
N VAL A 111 -7.81 6.55 12.77
CA VAL A 111 -7.50 7.38 13.95
C VAL A 111 -7.46 8.86 13.56
N LEU A 112 -6.87 9.19 12.41
CA LEU A 112 -6.66 10.57 11.97
C LEU A 112 -7.92 11.24 11.40
N PHE A 113 -8.73 10.49 10.66
CA PHE A 113 -9.90 11.00 9.92
C PHE A 113 -11.24 10.63 10.57
N ARG A 114 -11.21 10.27 11.84
CA ARG A 114 -12.40 9.98 12.64
C ARG A 114 -13.24 11.22 12.91
#